data_AF-A0AAN9C0F6-F1
#
_entry.id   AF-A0AAN9C0F6-F1
#
_cell.length_a   1.000
_cell.length_b   1.000
_cell.length_c   1.000
_cell.angle_alpha   90.00
_cell.angle_beta   90.00
_cell.angle_gamma   90.00
#
_symmetry.space_group_name_H-M   'P 1'
#
loop_
_entity.id
_entity.type
_entity.pdbx_description
1 polymer ?
#
loop_
_entity_poly.entity_id
_entity_poly.type
_entity_poly.pdbx_seq_one_letter_code
_entity_poly.pdbx_strand_id
1 'polypeptide(L)'
;MIEVTACLPRGPVFLAGETINCEIMITNISRDNNDLEVDTVAWSSVQIICQCTVSESRVQLHKTQIMSTEEASSTGCDTSFVPNKGERGLTVMCTKPKILFCNLRLEPGDSKSFKYQEAIPTEAPPSFRGQAVKYSYKVIIGTQRLDTATKLLRIPFRVMVMPGMNDLSVYNEGEEIRPSNPFLHNQRKENSVLDIALQVMATVTARKAPHSYNITNSKGKVAKFLLFKQAFKLGEDIVGMFDFSEGSIPCVQFSVTLQSEEQISEECRRKPGQGSAVTSYVKHQEMCLHTVRTHVNLPIPLTATPAFMTDIVCQRWRLHFEFVTSVSQLSSPAEVMSQTQDGGQWRGPATLDVETMVWDLPIKVFPTNPLHASSVTLLKTGSSIHV
;
A
#
# COMPACT_ATOMS: atom_id res chain seq x y z
N MET A 1 -24.59 -32.15 -2.02
CA MET A 1 -24.45 -30.68 -1.89
C MET A 1 -22.97 -30.37 -1.95
N ILE A 2 -22.53 -29.47 -2.83
CA ILE A 2 -21.10 -29.24 -3.04
C ILE A 2 -20.63 -27.99 -2.28
N GLU A 3 -19.55 -28.12 -1.52
CA GLU A 3 -18.82 -27.00 -0.93
C GLU A 3 -17.54 -26.77 -1.73
N VAL A 4 -17.32 -25.52 -2.15
CA VAL A 4 -16.07 -25.07 -2.76
C VAL A 4 -15.37 -24.19 -1.75
N THR A 5 -14.19 -24.62 -1.31
CA THR A 5 -13.30 -23.87 -0.44
C THR A 5 -12.03 -23.50 -1.19
N ALA A 6 -11.49 -22.31 -0.91
CA ALA A 6 -10.21 -21.94 -1.47
C ALA A 6 -9.42 -21.05 -0.50
N CYS A 7 -8.09 -21.19 -0.52
CA CYS A 7 -7.20 -20.44 0.36
C CYS A 7 -5.88 -20.05 -0.33
N LEU A 8 -5.23 -19.04 0.25
CA LEU A 8 -3.91 -18.53 -0.11
C LEU A 8 -2.94 -18.91 1.02
N PRO A 9 -2.20 -20.02 0.91
CA PRO A 9 -1.42 -20.57 2.03
C PRO A 9 -0.30 -19.63 2.51
N ARG A 10 0.27 -18.81 1.61
CA ARG A 10 1.32 -17.83 1.97
C ARG A 10 0.78 -16.57 2.67
N GLY A 11 -0.54 -16.36 2.64
CA GLY A 11 -1.17 -15.11 3.03
C GLY A 11 -1.66 -14.28 1.83
N PRO A 12 -2.39 -13.18 2.07
CA PRO A 12 -3.15 -12.48 1.05
C PRO A 12 -2.46 -11.19 0.58
N VAL A 13 -1.13 -11.06 0.72
CA VAL A 13 -0.39 -9.86 0.29
C VAL A 13 0.78 -10.30 -0.58
N PHE A 14 0.90 -9.76 -1.79
CA PHE A 14 1.88 -10.13 -2.83
C PHE A 14 2.54 -8.88 -3.43
N LEU A 15 3.71 -9.04 -4.04
CA LEU A 15 4.29 -8.03 -4.94
C LEU A 15 3.86 -8.28 -6.40
N ALA A 16 3.75 -7.23 -7.20
CA ALA A 16 3.62 -7.37 -8.65
C ALA A 16 4.83 -8.12 -9.22
N GLY A 17 4.62 -9.05 -10.15
CA GLY A 17 5.62 -10.00 -10.64
C GLY A 17 5.74 -11.29 -9.80
N GLU A 18 5.18 -11.33 -8.59
CA GLU A 18 5.18 -12.54 -7.76
C GLU A 18 4.12 -13.54 -8.22
N THR A 19 4.42 -14.83 -8.06
CA THR A 19 3.50 -15.92 -8.33
C THR A 19 2.56 -16.17 -7.15
N ILE A 20 1.26 -16.04 -7.37
CA ILE A 20 0.22 -16.43 -6.41
C ILE A 20 -0.01 -17.93 -6.49
N ASN A 21 -0.09 -18.57 -5.32
CA ASN A 21 -0.51 -19.95 -5.17
C ASN A 21 -1.84 -19.96 -4.43
N CYS A 22 -2.86 -20.61 -5.01
CA CYS A 22 -4.16 -20.80 -4.41
C CYS A 22 -4.49 -22.29 -4.39
N GLU A 23 -4.88 -22.79 -3.22
CA GLU A 23 -5.36 -24.16 -3.05
C GLU A 23 -6.89 -24.12 -3.07
N ILE A 24 -7.50 -24.88 -3.97
CA ILE A 24 -8.95 -25.00 -4.11
C ILE A 24 -9.32 -26.44 -3.74
N MET A 25 -10.31 -26.61 -2.88
CA MET A 25 -10.85 -27.91 -2.50
C MET A 25 -12.35 -27.92 -2.70
N ILE A 26 -12.81 -28.93 -3.43
CA ILE A 26 -14.23 -29.17 -3.70
C ILE A 26 -14.63 -30.43 -2.97
N THR A 27 -15.63 -30.32 -2.11
CA THR A 27 -16.08 -31.39 -1.23
C THR A 27 -17.57 -31.62 -1.41
N ASN A 28 -17.99 -32.87 -1.54
CA ASN A 28 -19.40 -33.22 -1.44
C ASN A 28 -19.77 -33.41 0.04
N ILE A 29 -20.60 -32.50 0.57
CA ILE A 29 -21.00 -32.48 1.98
C ILE A 29 -22.38 -33.14 2.23
N SER A 30 -22.92 -33.87 1.26
CA SER A 30 -24.15 -34.67 1.48
C SER A 30 -23.92 -35.72 2.56
N ARG A 31 -24.85 -35.79 3.54
CA ARG A 31 -24.78 -36.69 4.70
C ARG A 31 -25.73 -37.89 4.61
N ASP A 32 -26.61 -37.93 3.61
CA ASP A 32 -27.62 -38.99 3.51
C ASP A 32 -27.04 -40.24 2.84
N ASN A 33 -26.88 -41.30 3.66
CA ASN A 33 -26.50 -42.65 3.22
C ASN A 33 -27.56 -43.35 2.35
N ASN A 34 -28.74 -42.75 2.17
CA ASN A 34 -29.84 -43.36 1.40
C ASN A 34 -29.83 -43.02 -0.08
N ASP A 35 -29.15 -41.94 -0.48
CA ASP A 35 -28.97 -41.57 -1.88
C ASP A 35 -27.48 -41.65 -2.23
N LEU A 36 -27.08 -42.74 -2.90
CA LEU A 36 -25.80 -42.90 -3.62
C LEU A 36 -25.70 -41.92 -4.82
N GLU A 37 -26.23 -40.71 -4.68
CA GLU A 37 -26.30 -39.74 -5.76
C GLU A 37 -24.94 -39.05 -5.91
N VAL A 38 -24.23 -39.48 -6.94
CA VAL A 38 -22.96 -38.88 -7.34
C VAL A 38 -23.23 -37.46 -7.84
N ASP A 39 -22.81 -36.47 -7.06
CA ASP A 39 -22.94 -35.08 -7.46
C ASP A 39 -21.94 -34.76 -8.58
N THR A 40 -22.43 -34.16 -9.65
CA THR A 40 -21.63 -33.78 -10.81
C THR A 40 -21.45 -32.27 -10.88
N VAL A 41 -20.19 -31.82 -10.79
CA VAL A 41 -19.78 -30.44 -11.04
C VAL A 41 -19.35 -30.33 -12.50
N ALA A 42 -20.13 -29.58 -13.28
CA ALA A 42 -19.97 -29.50 -14.72
C ALA A 42 -18.59 -28.91 -15.11
N TRP A 43 -18.17 -27.84 -14.43
CA TRP A 43 -16.86 -27.23 -14.64
C TRP A 43 -16.47 -26.34 -13.45
N SER A 44 -15.18 -26.05 -13.35
CA SER A 44 -14.66 -24.97 -12.52
C SER A 44 -13.49 -24.27 -13.21
N SER A 45 -13.46 -22.94 -13.11
CA SER A 45 -12.40 -22.11 -13.67
C SER A 45 -11.98 -21.04 -12.69
N VAL A 46 -10.69 -20.67 -12.72
CA VAL A 46 -10.09 -19.69 -11.83
C VAL A 46 -9.34 -18.62 -12.62
N GLN A 47 -9.42 -17.39 -12.14
CA GLN A 47 -8.66 -16.26 -12.69
C GLN A 47 -8.44 -15.16 -11.66
N ILE A 48 -7.44 -14.31 -11.91
CA ILE A 48 -7.16 -13.10 -11.13
C ILE A 48 -7.78 -11.91 -11.84
N ILE A 49 -8.34 -10.99 -11.06
CA ILE A 49 -8.89 -9.73 -11.56
C ILE A 49 -8.44 -8.58 -10.66
N CYS A 50 -8.09 -7.46 -11.30
CA CYS A 50 -8.04 -6.14 -10.67
C CYS A 50 -9.21 -5.28 -11.17
N GLN A 51 -9.99 -4.76 -10.22
CA GLN A 51 -11.07 -3.82 -10.49
C GLN A 51 -10.70 -2.42 -10.03
N CYS A 52 -10.90 -1.44 -10.90
CA CYS A 52 -10.74 -0.03 -10.65
C CYS A 52 -12.11 0.63 -10.51
N THR A 53 -12.47 1.05 -9.30
CA THR A 53 -13.62 1.94 -9.10
C THR A 53 -13.12 3.37 -9.07
N VAL A 54 -13.73 4.25 -9.86
CA VAL A 54 -13.40 5.68 -9.90
C VAL A 54 -14.49 6.53 -9.25
N SER A 55 -14.08 7.61 -8.61
CA SER A 55 -14.99 8.60 -8.04
C SER A 55 -15.45 9.53 -9.15
N GLU A 56 -16.72 9.40 -9.55
CA GLU A 56 -17.30 10.20 -10.62
C GLU A 56 -17.17 11.71 -10.34
N SER A 57 -17.26 12.15 -9.08
CA SER A 57 -17.16 13.57 -8.73
C SER A 57 -15.76 14.16 -8.95
N ARG A 58 -14.72 13.33 -9.00
CA ARG A 58 -13.31 13.74 -9.04
C ARG A 58 -12.58 13.34 -10.32
N VAL A 59 -13.01 12.26 -10.96
CA VAL A 59 -12.34 11.64 -12.10
C VAL A 59 -13.29 11.63 -13.29
N GLN A 60 -12.76 11.98 -14.46
CA GLN A 60 -13.43 11.85 -15.75
C GLN A 60 -12.60 10.94 -16.64
N LEU A 61 -13.12 9.73 -16.92
CA LEU A 61 -12.47 8.79 -17.83
C LEU A 61 -13.04 8.95 -19.25
N HIS A 62 -12.20 8.72 -20.26
CA HIS A 62 -12.64 8.69 -21.65
C HIS A 62 -13.46 7.42 -21.93
N LYS A 63 -14.57 7.58 -22.68
CA LYS A 63 -15.58 6.54 -22.94
C LYS A 63 -15.01 5.21 -23.48
N THR A 64 -13.90 5.25 -24.22
CA THR A 64 -13.24 4.07 -24.78
C THR A 64 -12.75 3.08 -23.71
N GLN A 65 -12.36 3.56 -22.53
CA GLN A 65 -11.92 2.71 -21.41
C GLN A 65 -13.09 2.08 -20.64
N ILE A 66 -14.31 2.59 -20.81
CA ILE A 66 -15.51 2.15 -20.10
C ILE A 66 -16.20 1.00 -20.84
N MET A 67 -16.26 1.08 -22.17
CA MET A 67 -17.01 0.12 -23.01
C MET A 67 -16.46 -1.32 -22.98
N SER A 68 -15.15 -1.52 -22.81
CA SER A 68 -14.54 -2.86 -22.76
C SER A 68 -14.96 -3.71 -21.55
N THR A 69 -15.52 -3.09 -20.50
CA THR A 69 -15.91 -3.79 -19.27
C THR A 69 -17.41 -4.11 -19.22
N GLU A 70 -18.27 -3.23 -19.75
CA GLU A 70 -19.73 -3.42 -19.71
C GLU A 70 -20.18 -4.57 -20.64
N GLU A 71 -19.58 -4.70 -21.83
CA GLU A 71 -19.91 -5.74 -22.81
C GLU A 71 -19.66 -7.18 -22.28
N ALA A 72 -18.74 -7.36 -21.33
CA ALA A 72 -18.48 -8.66 -20.70
C ALA A 72 -19.49 -9.04 -19.61
N SER A 73 -20.26 -8.07 -19.09
CA SER A 73 -21.22 -8.26 -18.01
C SER A 73 -22.67 -8.47 -18.47
N SER A 74 -22.97 -8.11 -19.73
CA SER A 74 -24.33 -8.11 -20.30
C SER A 74 -24.71 -9.37 -21.08
N THR A 75 -23.86 -10.40 -21.14
CA THR A 75 -24.28 -11.71 -21.65
C THR A 75 -25.21 -12.36 -20.62
N GLY A 76 -26.52 -12.24 -20.82
CA GLY A 76 -27.59 -12.74 -19.94
C GLY A 76 -27.70 -14.27 -19.82
N CYS A 77 -26.58 -14.99 -19.88
CA CYS A 77 -26.52 -16.43 -19.75
C CYS A 77 -25.99 -16.79 -18.35
N ASP A 78 -26.85 -17.30 -17.48
CA ASP A 78 -26.52 -17.65 -16.09
C ASP A 78 -25.51 -18.80 -15.93
N THR A 79 -25.21 -19.50 -17.02
CA THR A 79 -24.25 -20.61 -17.09
C THR A 79 -22.88 -20.18 -17.61
N SER A 80 -22.74 -18.93 -18.07
CA SER A 80 -21.45 -18.41 -18.56
C SER A 80 -20.54 -17.97 -17.42
N PHE A 81 -19.23 -18.21 -17.56
CA PHE A 81 -18.24 -17.72 -16.61
C PHE A 81 -18.02 -16.22 -16.79
N VAL A 82 -18.75 -15.42 -16.03
CA VAL A 82 -18.62 -13.95 -16.03
C VAL A 82 -17.84 -13.51 -14.78
N PRO A 83 -16.50 -13.39 -14.85
CA PRO A 83 -15.65 -12.99 -13.72
C PRO A 83 -16.13 -11.79 -12.90
N ASN A 84 -16.63 -10.78 -13.61
CA ASN A 84 -16.99 -9.48 -13.05
C ASN A 84 -18.46 -9.40 -12.63
N LYS A 85 -19.22 -10.51 -12.69
CA LYS A 85 -20.66 -10.50 -12.39
C LYS A 85 -20.93 -9.98 -10.98
N GLY A 86 -21.63 -8.86 -10.87
CA GLY A 86 -21.98 -8.22 -9.59
C GLY A 86 -20.88 -7.32 -9.00
N GLU A 87 -19.82 -7.03 -9.75
CA GLU A 87 -18.76 -6.12 -9.34
C GLU A 87 -18.93 -4.72 -9.94
N ARG A 88 -18.42 -3.70 -9.25
CA ARG A 88 -18.52 -2.30 -9.69
C ARG A 88 -17.17 -1.77 -10.17
N GLY A 89 -17.21 -0.99 -11.24
CA GLY A 89 -16.03 -0.34 -11.82
C GLY A 89 -15.45 -1.11 -13.00
N LEU A 90 -14.27 -0.68 -13.43
CA LEU A 90 -13.59 -1.13 -14.63
C LEU A 90 -12.65 -2.29 -14.33
N THR A 91 -12.59 -3.28 -15.22
CA THR A 91 -11.59 -4.33 -15.13
C THR A 91 -10.31 -3.85 -15.78
N VAL A 92 -9.36 -3.40 -14.96
CA VAL A 92 -8.07 -2.88 -15.42
C VAL A 92 -7.03 -3.97 -15.65
N MET A 93 -7.21 -5.15 -15.04
CA MET A 93 -6.37 -6.32 -15.30
C MET A 93 -7.17 -7.59 -15.09
N CYS A 94 -7.00 -8.57 -15.99
CA CYS A 94 -7.44 -9.94 -15.79
C CYS A 94 -6.41 -10.91 -16.37
N THR A 95 -6.18 -12.03 -15.69
CA THR A 95 -5.37 -13.13 -16.23
C THR A 95 -6.23 -14.03 -17.11
N LYS A 96 -5.60 -14.82 -17.98
CA LYS A 96 -6.34 -15.83 -18.76
C LYS A 96 -7.03 -16.83 -17.82
N PRO A 97 -8.32 -17.13 -18.00
CA PRO A 97 -9.01 -18.16 -17.22
C PRO A 97 -8.31 -19.51 -17.33
N LYS A 98 -7.98 -20.12 -16.19
CA LYS A 98 -7.51 -21.52 -16.13
C LYS A 98 -8.66 -22.42 -15.76
N ILE A 99 -8.87 -23.48 -16.52
CA ILE A 99 -9.88 -24.51 -16.22
C ILE A 99 -9.25 -25.49 -15.22
N LEU A 100 -9.90 -25.69 -14.08
CA LEU A 100 -9.45 -26.65 -13.06
C LEU A 100 -9.82 -28.07 -13.45
N PHE A 101 -11.04 -28.26 -13.95
CA PHE A 101 -11.56 -29.51 -14.48
C PHE A 101 -12.80 -29.26 -15.33
N CYS A 102 -13.12 -30.24 -16.16
CA CYS A 102 -14.41 -30.39 -16.81
C CYS A 102 -15.01 -31.69 -16.32
N ASN A 103 -16.25 -31.64 -15.79
CA ASN A 103 -17.01 -32.79 -15.33
C ASN A 103 -16.34 -33.58 -14.18
N LEU A 104 -16.44 -33.05 -12.96
CA LEU A 104 -15.99 -33.71 -11.75
C LEU A 104 -17.17 -34.41 -11.05
N ARG A 105 -17.02 -35.69 -10.78
CA ARG A 105 -17.97 -36.52 -10.02
C ARG A 105 -17.41 -36.79 -8.63
N LEU A 106 -18.23 -36.57 -7.60
CA LEU A 106 -17.84 -36.77 -6.20
C LEU A 106 -18.91 -37.59 -5.46
N GLU A 107 -18.49 -38.66 -4.80
CA GLU A 107 -19.35 -39.42 -3.90
C GLU A 107 -19.59 -38.63 -2.60
N PRO A 108 -20.65 -38.94 -1.82
CA PRO A 108 -20.87 -38.31 -0.53
C PRO A 108 -19.64 -38.42 0.40
N GLY A 109 -19.11 -37.28 0.84
CA GLY A 109 -17.90 -37.22 1.67
C GLY A 109 -16.58 -37.11 0.88
N ASP A 110 -16.60 -37.32 -0.44
CA ASP A 110 -15.41 -37.18 -1.26
C ASP A 110 -14.99 -35.71 -1.39
N SER A 111 -13.67 -35.52 -1.46
CA SER A 111 -13.07 -34.22 -1.74
C SER A 111 -11.96 -34.32 -2.78
N LYS A 112 -11.86 -33.29 -3.61
CA LYS A 112 -10.79 -33.14 -4.60
C LYS A 112 -10.12 -31.80 -4.47
N SER A 113 -8.79 -31.81 -4.37
CA SER A 113 -7.97 -30.60 -4.26
C SER A 113 -7.28 -30.29 -5.59
N PHE A 114 -7.25 -29.00 -5.93
CA PHE A 114 -6.62 -28.43 -7.10
C PHE A 114 -5.68 -27.30 -6.68
N LYS A 115 -4.54 -27.17 -7.37
CA LYS A 115 -3.58 -26.09 -7.14
C LYS A 115 -3.62 -25.13 -8.33
N TYR A 116 -3.84 -23.85 -8.04
CA TYR A 116 -3.75 -22.77 -9.01
C TYR A 116 -2.49 -21.95 -8.76
N GLN A 117 -1.72 -21.76 -9.83
CA GLN A 117 -0.50 -20.97 -9.81
C GLN A 117 -0.54 -19.98 -10.97
N GLU A 118 -0.30 -18.69 -10.69
CA GLU A 118 -0.29 -17.64 -11.71
C GLU A 118 0.61 -16.48 -11.28
N ALA A 119 1.37 -15.92 -12.21
CA ALA A 119 2.20 -14.74 -11.95
C ALA A 119 1.37 -13.46 -12.08
N ILE A 120 1.44 -12.57 -11.09
CA ILE A 120 0.83 -11.25 -11.19
C ILE A 120 1.68 -10.44 -12.18
N PRO A 121 1.10 -9.78 -13.20
CA PRO A 121 1.88 -8.95 -14.12
C PRO A 121 2.71 -7.89 -13.39
N THR A 122 3.92 -7.60 -13.85
CA THR A 122 4.80 -6.58 -13.24
C THR A 122 4.23 -5.17 -13.37
N GLU A 123 3.52 -4.90 -14.48
CA GLU A 123 2.83 -3.63 -14.74
C GLU A 123 1.48 -3.49 -14.04
N ALA A 124 1.10 -4.48 -13.22
CA ALA A 124 -0.20 -4.46 -12.56
C ALA A 124 -0.26 -3.31 -11.53
N PRO A 125 -1.37 -2.54 -11.45
CA PRO A 125 -1.50 -1.46 -10.48
C PRO A 125 -1.49 -2.00 -9.03
N PRO A 126 -1.09 -1.23 -8.01
CA PRO A 126 -1.17 -1.71 -6.64
C PRO A 126 -2.62 -1.81 -6.16
N SER A 127 -2.85 -2.61 -5.11
CA SER A 127 -4.07 -2.51 -4.32
C SER A 127 -4.07 -1.21 -3.53
N PHE A 128 -5.07 -0.36 -3.77
CA PHE A 128 -5.14 0.98 -3.22
C PHE A 128 -6.60 1.39 -3.00
N ARG A 129 -6.84 2.18 -1.96
CA ARG A 129 -8.15 2.77 -1.66
C ARG A 129 -7.97 4.25 -1.34
N GLY A 130 -8.02 5.08 -2.37
CA GLY A 130 -7.98 6.53 -2.27
C GLY A 130 -9.37 7.17 -2.30
N GLN A 131 -9.38 8.48 -2.47
CA GLN A 131 -10.57 9.31 -2.63
C GLN A 131 -10.98 9.44 -4.10
N ALA A 132 -10.03 9.36 -5.04
CA ALA A 132 -10.31 9.43 -6.47
C ALA A 132 -10.49 8.03 -7.07
N VAL A 133 -9.67 7.05 -6.66
CA VAL A 133 -9.75 5.68 -7.20
C VAL A 133 -9.58 4.60 -6.13
N LYS A 134 -10.10 3.42 -6.44
CA LYS A 134 -9.90 2.18 -5.68
C LYS A 134 -9.53 1.04 -6.60
N TYR A 135 -8.37 0.44 -6.37
CA TYR A 135 -7.92 -0.79 -7.04
C TYR A 135 -8.07 -1.99 -6.10
N SER A 136 -8.87 -2.97 -6.51
CA SER A 136 -9.21 -4.15 -5.70
C SER A 136 -8.85 -5.42 -6.45
N TYR A 137 -8.05 -6.29 -5.82
CA TYR A 137 -7.63 -7.56 -6.38
C TYR A 137 -8.39 -8.73 -5.78
N LYS A 138 -8.79 -9.68 -6.63
CA LYS A 138 -9.49 -10.89 -6.22
C LYS A 138 -9.05 -12.07 -7.09
N VAL A 139 -8.87 -13.23 -6.46
CA VAL A 139 -8.93 -14.52 -7.15
C VAL A 139 -10.39 -14.92 -7.24
N ILE A 140 -10.89 -15.16 -8.45
CA ILE A 140 -12.26 -15.54 -8.72
C ILE A 140 -12.28 -17.00 -9.19
N ILE A 141 -12.99 -17.84 -8.44
CA ILE A 141 -13.24 -19.23 -8.82
C ILE A 141 -14.72 -19.32 -9.21
N GLY A 142 -14.98 -19.56 -10.49
CA GLY A 142 -16.32 -19.88 -10.98
C GLY A 142 -16.53 -21.38 -11.00
N THR A 143 -17.67 -21.81 -10.48
CA THR A 143 -18.04 -23.23 -10.45
C THR A 143 -19.52 -23.36 -10.79
N GLN A 144 -19.85 -24.38 -11.59
CA GLN A 144 -21.22 -24.71 -11.95
C GLN A 144 -21.50 -26.19 -11.60
N ARG A 145 -22.51 -26.43 -10.75
CA ARG A 145 -23.10 -27.77 -10.57
C ARG A 145 -24.10 -28.02 -11.71
N LEU A 146 -24.25 -29.27 -12.14
CA LEU A 146 -25.19 -29.62 -13.21
C LEU A 146 -26.58 -29.04 -12.94
N ASP A 147 -27.22 -28.47 -13.96
CA ASP A 147 -28.55 -27.85 -13.91
C ASP A 147 -28.73 -26.68 -12.93
N THR A 148 -27.61 -26.07 -12.47
CA THR A 148 -27.63 -24.88 -11.61
C THR A 148 -26.95 -23.68 -12.26
N ALA A 149 -27.25 -22.49 -11.74
CA ALA A 149 -26.55 -21.26 -12.13
C ALA A 149 -25.10 -21.25 -11.61
N THR A 150 -24.22 -20.57 -12.35
CA THR A 150 -22.82 -20.42 -11.96
C THR A 150 -22.70 -19.63 -10.66
N LYS A 151 -21.91 -20.14 -9.71
CA LYS A 151 -21.52 -19.40 -8.50
C LYS A 151 -20.05 -19.02 -8.53
N LEU A 152 -19.76 -17.88 -7.91
CA LEU A 152 -18.42 -17.27 -7.91
C LEU A 152 -17.90 -17.14 -6.48
N LEU A 153 -16.82 -17.86 -6.16
CA LEU A 153 -16.04 -17.69 -4.94
C LEU A 153 -14.98 -16.61 -5.19
N ARG A 154 -14.82 -15.69 -4.22
CA ARG A 154 -13.92 -14.55 -4.35
C ARG A 154 -12.98 -14.49 -3.17
N ILE A 155 -11.68 -14.50 -3.44
CA ILE A 155 -10.64 -14.34 -2.41
C ILE A 155 -9.93 -13.01 -2.64
N PRO A 156 -10.18 -11.99 -1.79
CA PRO A 156 -9.49 -10.72 -1.92
C PRO A 156 -8.04 -10.87 -1.48
N PHE A 157 -7.14 -10.21 -2.20
CA PHE A 157 -5.74 -10.11 -1.83
C PHE A 157 -5.22 -8.71 -2.14
N ARG A 158 -4.04 -8.39 -1.62
CA ARG A 158 -3.39 -7.09 -1.74
C ARG A 158 -2.14 -7.23 -2.60
N VAL A 159 -2.00 -6.36 -3.58
CA VAL A 159 -0.81 -6.23 -4.43
C VAL A 159 -0.06 -4.97 -4.05
N MET A 160 1.24 -5.08 -3.84
CA MET A 160 2.16 -3.96 -3.72
C MET A 160 3.00 -3.85 -4.99
N VAL A 161 3.40 -2.64 -5.34
CA VAL A 161 4.27 -2.38 -6.50
C VAL A 161 5.54 -1.69 -6.03
N MET A 162 6.67 -2.03 -6.66
CA MET A 162 7.93 -1.33 -6.45
C MET A 162 8.21 -0.45 -7.68
N PRO A 163 8.19 0.88 -7.55
CA PRO A 163 8.44 1.78 -8.68
C PRO A 163 9.84 1.57 -9.26
N GLY A 164 9.94 1.42 -10.58
CA GLY A 164 11.23 1.25 -11.26
C GLY A 164 11.74 -0.19 -11.32
N MET A 165 10.91 -1.21 -11.04
CA MET A 165 11.26 -2.62 -11.24
C MET A 165 11.64 -2.98 -12.68
N ASN A 166 11.26 -2.20 -13.68
CA ASN A 166 11.64 -2.49 -15.07
C ASN A 166 13.07 -2.04 -15.41
N ASP A 167 13.65 -1.13 -14.60
CA ASP A 167 15.01 -0.60 -14.77
C ASP A 167 16.04 -1.34 -13.89
N LEU A 168 15.86 -2.65 -13.70
CA LEU A 168 16.73 -3.48 -12.86
C LEU A 168 18.19 -3.57 -13.34
N SER A 169 18.48 -3.20 -14.59
CA SER A 169 19.84 -3.06 -15.11
C SER A 169 20.67 -2.04 -14.30
N VAL A 170 20.04 -1.01 -13.75
CA VAL A 170 20.69 0.07 -13.00
C VAL A 170 21.13 -0.39 -11.60
N TYR A 171 20.45 -1.37 -11.01
CA TYR A 171 20.80 -1.89 -9.68
C TYR A 171 21.78 -3.07 -9.74
N ASN A 172 22.03 -3.61 -10.93
CA ASN A 172 22.98 -4.70 -11.16
C ASN A 172 24.42 -4.21 -11.36
N GLU A 173 24.66 -2.89 -11.41
CA GLU A 173 26.02 -2.31 -11.46
C GLU A 173 26.82 -2.52 -10.15
N GLY A 174 26.18 -3.06 -9.11
CA GLY A 174 26.79 -3.39 -7.83
C GLY A 174 27.07 -4.88 -7.63
N GLU A 175 27.36 -5.67 -8.68
CA GLU A 175 28.10 -6.93 -8.51
C GLU A 175 29.50 -6.60 -7.97
N GLU A 176 29.59 -6.21 -6.69
CA GLU A 176 30.79 -6.49 -5.91
C GLU A 176 31.03 -7.98 -6.05
N ILE A 177 32.17 -8.31 -6.64
CA ILE A 177 32.70 -9.65 -6.84
C ILE A 177 32.67 -10.36 -5.50
N ARG A 178 31.58 -11.06 -5.19
CA ARG A 178 31.50 -11.94 -4.04
C ARG A 178 32.56 -13.02 -4.30
N PRO A 179 33.41 -13.37 -3.32
CA PRO A 179 34.38 -14.45 -3.52
C PRO A 179 33.60 -15.72 -3.85
N SER A 180 33.59 -16.10 -5.13
CA SER A 180 32.88 -17.26 -5.62
C SER A 180 33.64 -18.49 -5.16
N ASN A 181 33.11 -19.16 -4.14
CA ASN A 181 33.71 -20.37 -3.60
C ASN A 181 33.69 -21.45 -4.71
N PRO A 182 34.86 -21.91 -5.20
CA PRO A 182 34.96 -22.86 -6.30
C PRO A 182 34.50 -24.28 -5.93
N PHE A 183 34.22 -24.55 -4.66
CA PHE A 183 33.74 -25.85 -4.18
C PHE A 183 32.22 -25.92 -4.00
N LEU A 184 31.51 -24.78 -4.09
CA LEU A 184 30.05 -24.77 -4.12
C LEU A 184 29.59 -24.90 -5.57
N HIS A 185 28.96 -26.03 -5.91
CA HIS A 185 28.18 -26.14 -7.14
C HIS A 185 27.10 -25.04 -7.11
N ASN A 186 27.30 -23.99 -7.90
CA ASN A 186 26.31 -22.94 -8.10
C ASN A 186 25.12 -23.53 -8.86
N GLN A 187 24.24 -24.25 -8.16
CA GLN A 187 22.83 -24.23 -8.52
C GLN A 187 22.34 -22.81 -8.24
N ARG A 188 22.65 -21.86 -9.14
CA ARG A 188 21.97 -20.56 -9.18
C ARG A 188 20.50 -20.88 -9.38
N LYS A 189 19.73 -21.01 -8.31
CA LYS A 189 18.29 -20.76 -8.38
C LYS A 189 18.19 -19.38 -9.01
N GLU A 190 17.52 -19.27 -10.15
CA GLU A 190 17.11 -17.96 -10.65
C GLU A 190 16.45 -17.22 -9.49
N ASN A 191 17.04 -16.09 -9.08
CA ASN A 191 16.53 -15.33 -7.95
C ASN A 191 15.07 -14.99 -8.26
N SER A 192 14.16 -15.31 -7.34
CA SER A 192 12.75 -14.95 -7.52
C SER A 192 12.65 -13.44 -7.73
N VAL A 193 11.68 -12.98 -8.50
CA VAL A 193 11.37 -11.53 -8.65
C VAL A 193 11.25 -10.86 -7.28
N LEU A 194 10.70 -11.59 -6.30
CA LEU A 194 10.63 -11.17 -4.92
C LEU A 194 12.02 -10.94 -4.29
N ASP A 195 12.97 -11.85 -4.48
CA ASP A 195 14.31 -11.75 -3.90
C ASP A 195 15.07 -10.55 -4.46
N ILE A 196 14.95 -10.33 -5.78
CA ILE A 196 15.53 -9.17 -6.46
C ILE A 196 14.90 -7.87 -5.91
N ALA A 197 13.57 -7.82 -5.84
CA ALA A 197 12.87 -6.65 -5.31
C ALA A 197 13.27 -6.36 -3.85
N LEU A 198 13.37 -7.39 -3.00
CA LEU A 198 13.82 -7.27 -1.61
C LEU A 198 15.24 -6.74 -1.51
N GLN A 199 16.16 -7.23 -2.36
CA GLN A 199 17.54 -6.75 -2.41
C GLN A 199 17.60 -5.27 -2.81
N VAL A 200 16.91 -4.87 -3.88
CA VAL A 200 16.86 -3.47 -4.33
C VAL A 200 16.28 -2.57 -3.24
N MET A 201 15.16 -2.98 -2.63
CA MET A 201 14.56 -2.23 -1.53
C MET A 201 15.53 -2.07 -0.35
N ALA A 202 16.25 -3.12 0.03
CA ALA A 202 17.25 -3.06 1.09
C ALA A 202 18.36 -2.07 0.73
N THR A 203 18.91 -2.13 -0.49
CA THR A 203 19.96 -1.22 -0.96
C THR A 203 19.49 0.24 -0.98
N VAL A 204 18.30 0.53 -1.50
CA VAL A 204 17.77 1.89 -1.61
C VAL A 204 17.46 2.49 -0.23
N THR A 205 16.90 1.70 0.68
CA THR A 205 16.50 2.17 2.02
C THR A 205 17.63 2.14 3.06
N ALA A 206 18.76 1.48 2.78
CA ALA A 206 19.95 1.48 3.62
C ALA A 206 20.86 2.71 3.42
N ARG A 207 20.74 3.40 2.28
CA ARG A 207 21.55 4.61 1.98
C ARG A 207 21.26 5.72 3.00
N LYS A 208 22.21 5.96 3.90
CA LYS A 208 22.17 7.07 4.85
C LYS A 208 22.85 8.28 4.21
N ALA A 209 22.05 9.23 3.76
CA ALA A 209 22.51 10.53 3.31
C ALA A 209 21.83 11.57 4.21
N PRO A 210 22.49 12.08 5.26
CA PRO A 210 21.89 13.05 6.15
C PRO A 210 21.65 14.35 5.39
N HIS A 211 20.41 14.81 5.37
CA HIS A 211 20.00 16.07 4.78
C HIS A 211 19.66 17.05 5.89
N SER A 212 20.20 18.26 5.80
CA SER A 212 19.91 19.34 6.74
C SER A 212 19.18 20.48 6.04
N TYR A 213 18.07 20.89 6.63
CA TYR A 213 17.19 21.92 6.10
C TYR A 213 17.13 23.08 7.09
N ASN A 214 17.44 24.28 6.60
CA ASN A 214 17.25 25.50 7.38
C ASN A 214 15.80 25.98 7.17
N ILE A 215 15.03 26.00 8.25
CA ILE A 215 13.63 26.45 8.26
C ILE A 215 13.62 27.92 8.67
N THR A 216 13.10 28.76 7.79
CA THR A 216 13.10 30.22 7.94
C THR A 216 11.71 30.78 7.67
N ASN A 217 11.35 31.85 8.38
CA ASN A 217 10.20 32.70 8.09
C ASN A 217 10.72 34.08 7.62
N SER A 218 9.82 34.95 7.16
CA SER A 218 10.05 36.37 6.82
C SER A 218 10.86 37.14 7.88
N LYS A 219 10.74 36.78 9.16
CA LYS A 219 11.44 37.42 10.29
C LYS A 219 12.81 36.82 10.61
N GLY A 220 13.22 35.71 9.97
CA GLY A 220 14.48 35.02 10.26
C GLY A 220 14.37 33.51 10.43
N LYS A 221 15.39 32.90 11.05
CA LYS A 221 15.54 31.44 11.17
C LYS A 221 14.74 30.91 12.36
N VAL A 222 13.96 29.87 12.13
CA VAL A 222 13.17 29.20 13.17
C VAL A 222 13.93 28.01 13.73
N ALA A 223 14.34 27.10 12.86
CA ALA A 223 15.00 25.86 13.26
C ALA A 223 15.83 25.27 12.13
N LYS A 224 16.66 24.29 12.45
CA LYS A 224 17.33 23.41 11.50
C LYS A 224 16.78 22.01 11.68
N PHE A 225 16.26 21.40 10.62
CA PHE A 225 15.79 20.01 10.63
C PHE A 225 16.81 19.10 9.98
N LEU A 226 17.12 17.98 10.62
CA LEU A 226 18.02 16.95 10.11
C LEU A 226 17.25 15.65 9.88
N LEU A 227 17.34 15.12 8.67
CA LEU A 227 16.76 13.83 8.30
C LEU A 227 17.85 12.90 7.75
N PHE A 228 18.03 11.74 8.36
CA PHE A 228 19.16 10.85 8.05
C PHE A 228 19.05 10.10 6.71
N LYS A 229 17.84 9.95 6.18
CA LYS A 229 17.55 9.37 4.86
C LYS A 229 16.19 9.85 4.36
N GLN A 230 15.98 9.86 3.04
CA GLN A 230 14.71 10.26 2.43
C GLN A 230 13.91 9.08 1.84
N ALA A 231 14.49 7.88 1.85
CA ALA A 231 13.89 6.66 1.34
C ALA A 231 13.62 5.69 2.50
N PHE A 232 12.36 5.32 2.67
CA PHE A 232 11.87 4.46 3.74
C PHE A 232 11.05 3.31 3.17
N LYS A 233 10.93 2.21 3.90
CA LYS A 233 9.98 1.12 3.60
C LYS A 233 8.79 1.16 4.55
N LEU A 234 7.67 0.57 4.16
CA LEU A 234 6.56 0.35 5.09
C LEU A 234 7.02 -0.39 6.35
N GLY A 235 6.56 0.07 7.51
CA GLY A 235 6.94 -0.46 8.82
C GLY A 235 8.23 0.12 9.41
N GLU A 236 8.91 1.04 8.72
CA GLU A 236 10.01 1.80 9.32
C GLU A 236 9.52 3.03 10.09
N ASP A 237 10.37 3.46 11.01
CA ASP A 237 10.23 4.70 11.77
C ASP A 237 11.03 5.81 11.08
N ILE A 238 10.36 6.94 10.79
CA ILE A 238 11.02 8.15 10.31
C ILE A 238 11.50 8.92 11.54
N VAL A 239 12.81 8.94 11.73
CA VAL A 239 13.45 9.70 12.80
C VAL A 239 14.14 10.94 12.24
N GLY A 240 13.78 12.10 12.78
CA GLY A 240 14.40 13.38 12.45
C GLY A 240 14.77 14.16 13.70
N MET A 241 15.69 15.10 13.58
CA MET A 241 16.15 15.94 14.69
C MET A 241 15.91 17.41 14.38
N PHE A 242 15.42 18.16 15.36
CA PHE A 242 15.36 19.60 15.33
C PHE A 242 16.48 20.20 16.16
N ASP A 243 17.14 21.21 15.62
CA ASP A 243 18.07 22.09 16.32
C ASP A 243 17.55 23.52 16.23
N PHE A 244 17.21 24.09 17.39
CA PHE A 244 16.72 25.45 17.57
C PHE A 244 17.81 26.39 18.10
N SER A 245 19.03 25.89 18.38
CA SER A 245 20.12 26.68 18.96
C SER A 245 20.52 27.90 18.13
N GLU A 246 20.44 27.79 16.80
CA GLU A 246 20.72 28.87 15.84
C GLU A 246 19.43 29.57 15.36
N GLY A 247 18.30 29.38 16.05
CA GLY A 247 17.02 30.00 15.72
C GLY A 247 16.97 31.44 16.23
N SER A 248 16.73 32.40 15.32
CA SER A 248 16.50 33.80 15.70
C SER A 248 15.05 34.06 16.13
N ILE A 249 14.11 33.20 15.72
CA ILE A 249 12.70 33.31 16.06
C ILE A 249 12.36 32.23 17.11
N PRO A 250 11.77 32.59 18.27
CA PRO A 250 11.30 31.62 19.24
C PRO A 250 10.17 30.76 18.68
N CYS A 251 10.43 29.46 18.57
CA CYS A 251 9.41 28.46 18.26
C CYS A 251 8.74 28.00 19.55
N VAL A 252 7.41 28.09 19.61
CA VAL A 252 6.61 27.73 20.78
C VAL A 252 6.18 26.27 20.67
N GLN A 253 5.74 25.87 19.48
CA GLN A 253 5.25 24.53 19.20
C GLN A 253 5.65 24.15 17.77
N PHE A 254 5.95 22.88 17.56
CA PHE A 254 5.97 22.32 16.21
C PHE A 254 5.12 21.05 16.15
N SER A 255 4.71 20.69 14.94
CA SER A 255 4.18 19.38 14.67
C SER A 255 4.61 18.87 13.30
N VAL A 256 4.76 17.56 13.19
CA VAL A 256 5.14 16.87 11.97
C VAL A 256 4.15 15.75 11.73
N THR A 257 3.53 15.77 10.55
CA THR A 257 2.52 14.79 10.15
C THR A 257 3.00 14.02 8.93
N LEU A 258 3.00 12.70 9.02
CA LEU A 258 3.22 11.84 7.86
C LEU A 258 1.95 11.82 7.02
N GLN A 259 2.07 12.29 5.78
CA GLN A 259 0.97 12.42 4.84
C GLN A 259 1.26 11.70 3.53
N SER A 260 0.19 11.18 2.92
CA SER A 260 0.21 10.75 1.53
C SER A 260 -0.72 11.62 0.70
N GLU A 261 -0.29 11.85 -0.54
CA GLU A 261 -0.93 12.76 -1.48
C GLU A 261 -1.33 11.99 -2.74
N GLU A 262 -2.63 11.92 -2.99
CA GLU A 262 -3.25 11.33 -4.18
C GLU A 262 -3.50 12.45 -5.20
N GLN A 263 -2.67 12.50 -6.24
CA GLN A 263 -2.79 13.44 -7.34
C GLN A 263 -3.41 12.76 -8.55
N ILE A 264 -4.47 13.33 -9.12
CA ILE A 264 -5.10 12.81 -10.34
C ILE A 264 -4.33 13.33 -11.55
N SER A 265 -4.12 12.48 -12.56
CA SER A 265 -3.54 12.86 -13.86
C SER A 265 -4.38 13.97 -14.51
N GLU A 266 -3.73 14.95 -15.16
CA GLU A 266 -4.39 16.11 -15.75
C GLU A 266 -5.52 15.70 -16.73
N GLU A 267 -5.29 14.66 -17.53
CA GLU A 267 -6.24 14.15 -18.52
C GLU A 267 -7.49 13.50 -17.89
N CYS A 268 -7.35 13.01 -16.66
CA CYS A 268 -8.42 12.32 -15.93
C CYS A 268 -9.14 13.25 -14.95
N ARG A 269 -8.72 14.52 -14.80
CA ARG A 269 -9.34 15.46 -13.85
C ARG A 269 -10.67 15.96 -14.39
N ARG A 270 -11.68 16.00 -13.50
CA ARG A 270 -12.99 16.55 -13.85
C ARG A 270 -13.02 18.08 -13.83
N LYS A 271 -12.20 18.74 -13.00
CA LYS A 271 -12.13 20.20 -12.90
C LYS A 271 -10.68 20.68 -13.01
N PRO A 272 -10.41 21.75 -13.81
CA PRO A 272 -9.11 22.39 -13.82
C PRO A 272 -8.84 23.00 -12.43
N GLY A 273 -7.65 22.77 -11.87
CA GLY A 273 -7.29 23.21 -10.52
C GLY A 273 -7.79 22.32 -9.38
N GLN A 274 -8.32 21.13 -9.66
CA GLN A 274 -8.64 20.14 -8.63
C GLN A 274 -7.36 19.70 -7.89
N GLY A 275 -7.22 20.13 -6.64
CA GLY A 275 -6.08 19.80 -5.79
C GLY A 275 -6.00 18.31 -5.42
N SER A 276 -4.82 17.90 -4.98
CA SER A 276 -4.55 16.55 -4.53
C SER A 276 -5.34 16.19 -3.27
N ALA A 277 -5.71 14.92 -3.13
CA ALA A 277 -6.29 14.40 -1.89
C ALA A 277 -5.18 14.07 -0.89
N VAL A 278 -5.26 14.59 0.33
CA VAL A 278 -4.27 14.33 1.37
C VAL A 278 -4.84 13.38 2.42
N THR A 279 -4.10 12.32 2.75
CA THR A 279 -4.41 11.40 3.85
C THR A 279 -3.31 11.49 4.90
N SER A 280 -3.67 11.80 6.15
CA SER A 280 -2.73 11.86 7.28
C SER A 280 -2.72 10.53 8.05
N TYR A 281 -1.54 10.05 8.45
CA TYR A 281 -1.39 8.76 9.16
C TYR A 281 -1.01 8.94 10.62
N VAL A 282 0.12 9.60 10.88
CA VAL A 282 0.64 9.83 12.23
C VAL A 282 1.10 11.27 12.35
N LYS A 283 0.80 11.89 13.50
CA LYS A 283 1.20 13.25 13.85
C LYS A 283 2.00 13.21 15.14
N HIS A 284 3.21 13.77 15.10
CA HIS A 284 4.02 14.04 16.27
C HIS A 284 3.96 15.54 16.57
N GLN A 285 3.80 15.94 17.83
CA GLN A 285 3.70 17.33 18.24
C GLN A 285 4.38 17.56 19.58
N GLU A 286 5.03 18.71 19.73
CA GLU A 286 5.75 19.05 20.96
C GLU A 286 5.75 20.57 21.18
N MET A 287 5.67 20.97 22.45
CA MET A 287 5.94 22.34 22.89
C MET A 287 7.45 22.52 23.05
N CYS A 288 8.03 23.46 22.31
CA CYS A 288 9.48 23.56 22.12
C CYS A 288 10.05 24.92 22.51
N LEU A 289 9.31 25.74 23.28
CA LEU A 289 9.83 27.01 23.77
C LEU A 289 11.07 26.80 24.66
N HIS A 290 12.16 27.53 24.38
CA HIS A 290 13.49 27.32 24.99
C HIS A 290 14.09 25.91 24.76
N THR A 291 13.46 25.17 23.85
CA THR A 291 13.97 24.05 23.07
C THR A 291 15.40 24.24 22.55
N VAL A 292 16.45 23.51 22.96
CA VAL A 292 17.72 23.57 22.18
C VAL A 292 17.69 22.54 21.06
N ARG A 293 17.43 21.27 21.40
CA ARG A 293 17.31 20.17 20.46
C ARG A 293 16.22 19.21 20.90
N THR A 294 15.51 18.65 19.92
CA THR A 294 14.55 17.57 20.13
C THR A 294 14.52 16.66 18.90
N HIS A 295 13.74 15.59 18.94
CA HIS A 295 13.61 14.63 17.85
C HIS A 295 12.15 14.31 17.59
N VAL A 296 11.89 13.79 16.40
CA VAL A 296 10.57 13.25 16.02
C VAL A 296 10.72 11.78 15.68
N ASN A 297 9.68 11.01 15.97
CA ASN A 297 9.54 9.64 15.47
C ASN A 297 8.13 9.48 14.86
N LEU A 298 8.07 9.11 13.58
CA LEU A 298 6.84 8.89 12.83
C LEU A 298 6.86 7.47 12.24
N PRO A 299 6.15 6.49 12.85
CA PRO A 299 6.05 5.14 12.33
C PRO A 299 5.24 5.08 11.03
N ILE A 300 5.78 4.48 9.98
CA ILE A 300 5.09 4.26 8.70
C ILE A 300 4.24 2.98 8.79
N PRO A 301 2.90 3.06 8.64
CA PRO A 301 2.05 1.87 8.78
C PRO A 301 2.32 0.80 7.71
N LEU A 302 2.43 -0.46 8.13
CA LEU A 302 2.53 -1.63 7.23
C LEU A 302 1.29 -1.81 6.33
N THR A 303 0.14 -1.29 6.76
CA THR A 303 -1.13 -1.34 6.02
C THR A 303 -1.27 -0.24 4.97
N ALA A 304 -0.41 0.79 5.00
CA ALA A 304 -0.46 1.89 4.05
C ALA A 304 0.09 1.48 2.66
N THR A 305 -0.35 2.16 1.60
CA THR A 305 0.09 1.87 0.23
C THR A 305 1.34 2.70 -0.10
N PRO A 306 2.44 2.10 -0.58
CA PRO A 306 3.65 2.82 -0.98
C PRO A 306 3.38 3.85 -2.09
N ALA A 307 4.41 4.62 -2.45
CA ALA A 307 4.32 5.49 -3.62
C ALA A 307 4.12 4.66 -4.90
N PHE A 308 3.23 5.11 -5.78
CA PHE A 308 2.98 4.49 -7.07
C PHE A 308 2.43 5.50 -8.07
N MET A 309 2.39 5.10 -9.34
CA MET A 309 1.82 5.88 -10.43
C MET A 309 1.03 4.95 -11.35
N THR A 310 -0.17 5.38 -11.74
CA THR A 310 -0.98 4.81 -12.81
C THR A 310 -1.40 5.93 -13.76
N ASP A 311 -2.05 5.59 -14.86
CA ASP A 311 -2.57 6.58 -15.82
C ASP A 311 -3.60 7.54 -15.20
N ILE A 312 -4.26 7.13 -14.12
CA ILE A 312 -5.33 7.90 -13.47
C ILE A 312 -4.80 8.71 -12.28
N VAL A 313 -3.98 8.10 -11.42
CA VAL A 313 -3.50 8.75 -10.18
C VAL A 313 -2.03 8.46 -9.89
N CYS A 314 -1.39 9.40 -9.20
CA CYS A 314 -0.08 9.26 -8.59
C CYS A 314 -0.21 9.42 -7.07
N GLN A 315 0.29 8.44 -6.32
CA GLN A 315 0.37 8.49 -4.87
C GLN A 315 1.79 8.86 -4.44
N ARG A 316 1.93 9.96 -3.69
CA ARG A 316 3.20 10.46 -3.17
C ARG A 316 3.16 10.55 -1.65
N TRP A 317 4.32 10.71 -1.03
CA TRP A 317 4.45 10.83 0.43
C TRP A 317 5.23 12.08 0.81
N ARG A 318 4.82 12.72 1.90
CA ARG A 318 5.47 13.92 2.45
C ARG A 318 5.40 13.97 3.97
N LEU A 319 6.36 14.66 4.56
CA LEU A 319 6.29 15.15 5.93
C LEU A 319 5.74 16.57 5.89
N HIS A 320 4.61 16.78 6.56
CA HIS A 320 3.96 18.07 6.68
C HIS A 320 4.27 18.68 8.03
N PHE A 321 4.97 19.80 8.03
CA PHE A 321 5.41 20.50 9.22
C PHE A 321 4.53 21.72 9.45
N GLU A 322 4.11 21.91 10.69
CA GLU A 322 3.43 23.11 11.16
C GLU A 322 4.22 23.66 12.34
N PHE A 323 4.59 24.95 12.30
CA PHE A 323 5.28 25.63 13.39
C PHE A 323 4.41 26.76 13.92
N VAL A 324 4.44 26.94 15.23
CA VAL A 324 3.87 28.09 15.92
C VAL A 324 5.03 28.89 16.49
N THR A 325 5.23 30.09 15.96
CA THR A 325 6.34 30.98 16.33
C THR A 325 5.82 32.18 17.09
N SER A 326 6.60 32.71 18.02
CA SER A 326 6.23 33.94 18.72
C SER A 326 6.60 35.17 17.90
N VAL A 327 5.70 36.15 17.87
CA VAL A 327 5.93 37.46 17.24
C VAL A 327 6.63 38.42 18.19
N SER A 328 6.40 38.27 19.49
CA SER A 328 6.92 39.15 20.54
C SER A 328 8.21 38.58 21.13
N GLN A 329 9.14 39.46 21.53
CA GLN A 329 10.35 39.01 22.22
C GLN A 329 9.97 38.42 23.59
N LEU A 330 10.32 37.16 23.80
CA LEU A 330 10.11 36.43 25.05
C LEU A 330 11.36 36.55 25.91
N SER A 331 11.19 36.91 27.18
CA SER A 331 12.28 36.96 28.17
C SER A 331 12.90 35.58 28.31
N SER A 332 14.23 35.47 28.19
CA SER A 332 14.89 34.19 28.37
C SER A 332 14.92 33.78 29.85
N PRO A 333 14.89 32.48 30.18
CA PRO A 333 15.03 32.03 31.56
C PRO A 333 16.31 32.55 32.23
N ALA A 334 17.40 32.69 31.45
CA ALA A 334 18.67 33.23 31.92
C ALA A 334 18.57 34.72 32.28
N GLU A 335 17.85 35.54 31.49
CA GLU A 335 17.60 36.94 31.81
C GLU A 335 16.82 37.09 33.12
N VAL A 336 15.77 36.32 33.32
CA VAL A 336 14.93 36.40 34.54
C VAL A 336 15.72 36.01 35.79
N MET A 337 16.55 34.96 35.69
CA MET A 337 17.43 34.53 36.79
C MET A 337 18.50 35.58 37.13
N SER A 338 19.00 36.31 36.14
CA SER A 338 20.00 37.38 36.37
C SER A 338 19.41 38.65 36.99
N GLN A 339 18.11 38.90 36.77
CA GLN A 339 17.43 40.11 37.23
C GLN A 339 16.84 39.99 38.64
N THR A 340 16.67 38.77 39.17
CA THR A 340 16.11 38.53 40.50
C THR A 340 17.18 37.96 41.45
N GLN A 341 17.55 38.74 42.47
CA GLN A 341 18.51 38.32 43.51
C GLN A 341 18.02 37.11 44.34
N ASP A 342 16.73 36.79 44.26
CA ASP A 342 16.01 35.82 45.10
C ASP A 342 15.48 34.60 44.32
N GLY A 343 16.22 34.14 43.30
CA GLY A 343 15.91 32.88 42.60
C GLY A 343 14.57 32.87 41.87
N GLY A 344 14.28 33.90 41.07
CA GLY A 344 13.03 34.01 40.33
C GLY A 344 12.78 32.82 39.39
N GLN A 345 11.63 32.17 39.55
CA GLN A 345 11.15 31.12 38.64
C GLN A 345 10.57 31.76 37.39
N TRP A 346 11.13 31.47 36.21
CA TRP A 346 10.55 31.91 34.95
C TRP A 346 9.12 31.39 34.81
N ARG A 347 8.18 32.28 34.48
CA ARG A 347 6.80 31.94 34.12
C ARG A 347 6.51 32.44 32.73
N GLY A 348 5.98 31.55 31.90
CA GLY A 348 5.52 31.93 30.56
C GLY A 348 4.37 32.94 30.63
N PRO A 349 4.24 33.82 29.62
CA PRO A 349 3.16 34.79 29.58
C PRO A 349 1.79 34.09 29.44
N ALA A 350 0.75 34.69 30.03
CA ALA A 350 -0.61 34.13 29.97
C ALA A 350 -1.22 34.16 28.56
N THR A 351 -0.76 35.09 27.73
CA THR A 351 -1.14 35.23 26.33
C THR A 351 0.11 35.48 25.50
N LEU A 352 0.16 34.93 24.30
CA LEU A 352 1.31 35.06 23.42
C LEU A 352 0.83 35.32 22.00
N ASP A 353 1.35 36.39 21.40
CA ASP A 353 1.12 36.67 19.98
C ASP A 353 1.94 35.68 19.15
N VAL A 354 1.23 34.87 18.36
CA VAL A 354 1.82 33.78 17.58
C VAL A 354 1.50 33.90 16.11
N GLU A 355 2.40 33.35 15.30
CA GLU A 355 2.25 33.20 13.85
C GLU A 355 2.49 31.73 13.50
N THR A 356 1.68 31.21 12.59
CA THR A 356 1.84 29.84 12.09
C THR A 356 2.52 29.82 10.73
N MET A 357 3.38 28.83 10.52
CA MET A 357 3.98 28.57 9.22
C MET A 357 3.97 27.08 8.91
N VAL A 358 3.96 26.77 7.61
CA VAL A 358 3.91 25.40 7.10
C VAL A 358 5.13 25.15 6.22
N TRP A 359 5.66 23.93 6.31
CA TRP A 359 6.69 23.44 5.40
C TRP A 359 6.40 22.00 5.02
N ASP A 360 6.58 21.64 3.76
CA ASP A 360 6.36 20.28 3.27
C ASP A 360 7.69 19.70 2.75
N LEU A 361 8.06 18.51 3.22
CA LEU A 361 9.24 17.78 2.75
C LEU A 361 8.81 16.47 2.07
N PRO A 362 9.00 16.32 0.75
CA PRO A 362 8.70 15.06 0.07
C PRO A 362 9.66 13.94 0.52
N ILE A 363 9.12 12.74 0.67
CA ILE A 363 9.88 11.53 0.98
C ILE A 363 9.47 10.39 0.06
N LYS A 364 10.31 9.35 -0.05
CA LYS A 364 10.00 8.14 -0.81
C LYS A 364 9.66 7.00 0.15
N VAL A 365 8.50 6.40 -0.05
CA VAL A 365 8.05 5.23 0.72
C VAL A 365 7.91 4.04 -0.25
N PHE A 366 8.70 3.01 0.01
CA PHE A 366 8.77 1.76 -0.75
C PHE A 366 7.95 0.66 -0.06
N PRO A 367 7.55 -0.40 -0.80
CA PRO A 367 6.97 -1.58 -0.19
C PRO A 367 7.92 -2.25 0.81
N THR A 368 7.40 -3.25 1.49
CA THR A 368 8.15 -4.13 2.40
C THR A 368 7.98 -5.58 1.96
N ASN A 369 8.58 -6.52 2.68
CA ASN A 369 8.34 -7.93 2.42
C ASN A 369 6.84 -8.25 2.54
N PRO A 370 6.21 -8.86 1.52
CA PRO A 370 4.79 -9.20 1.56
C PRO A 370 4.37 -10.02 2.77
N LEU A 371 5.26 -10.85 3.33
CA LEU A 371 5.01 -11.62 4.54
C LEU A 371 4.81 -10.71 5.77
N HIS A 372 5.60 -9.64 5.91
CA HIS A 372 5.43 -8.66 6.99
C HIS A 372 4.14 -7.84 6.82
N ALA A 373 3.80 -7.46 5.58
CA ALA A 373 2.53 -6.79 5.32
C ALA A 373 1.33 -7.73 5.53
N SER A 374 1.51 -9.03 5.31
CA SER A 374 0.50 -10.06 5.54
C SER A 374 0.23 -10.32 7.02
N SER A 375 1.18 -10.10 7.93
CA SER A 375 0.96 -10.38 9.36
C SER A 375 0.01 -9.39 10.04
N VAL A 376 -0.18 -8.21 9.45
CA VAL A 376 -1.06 -7.14 9.97
C VAL A 376 -2.33 -6.93 9.14
N THR A 377 -2.52 -7.72 8.08
CA THR A 377 -3.68 -7.58 7.19
C THR A 377 -4.94 -8.15 7.82
N LEU A 378 -6.08 -7.50 7.57
CA LEU A 378 -7.40 -8.00 7.96
C LEU A 378 -8.07 -8.84 6.86
N LEU A 379 -7.38 -9.03 5.72
CA LEU A 379 -7.90 -9.84 4.63
C LEU A 379 -7.90 -11.32 5.03
N LYS A 380 -9.03 -11.99 4.80
CA LYS A 380 -9.13 -13.44 4.98
C LYS A 380 -8.28 -14.13 3.92
N THR A 381 -7.53 -15.15 4.36
CA THR A 381 -6.70 -15.97 3.47
C THR A 381 -7.50 -17.03 2.72
N GLY A 382 -8.71 -17.34 3.17
CA GLY A 382 -9.59 -18.29 2.50
C GLY A 382 -11.05 -17.95 2.64
N SER A 383 -11.88 -18.60 1.83
CA SER A 383 -13.33 -18.44 1.81
C SER A 383 -13.97 -19.71 1.26
N SER A 384 -15.25 -19.94 1.60
CA SER A 384 -16.04 -21.04 1.07
C SER A 384 -17.39 -20.56 0.54
N ILE A 385 -17.94 -21.33 -0.41
CA ILE A 385 -19.31 -21.18 -0.89
C ILE A 385 -19.94 -22.56 -1.08
N HIS A 386 -21.26 -22.63 -0.94
CA HIS A 386 -22.02 -23.82 -1.32
C HIS A 386 -22.56 -23.64 -2.75
N VAL A 387 -22.34 -24.65 -3.58
CA VAL A 387 -22.77 -24.71 -4.98
C VAL A 387 -23.97 -25.61 -5.14
#